data_AF-U4UHB1-F1
#
_entry.id   AF-U4UHB1-F1
#
_cell.length_a   1.000
_cell.length_b   1.000
_cell.length_c   1.000
_cell.angle_alpha   90.00
_cell.angle_beta   90.00
_cell.angle_gamma   90.00
#
_symmetry.space_group_name_H-M   'P 1'
#
loop_
_entity.id
_entity.type
_entity.pdbx_description
1 polymer ?
#
loop_
_entity_poly.entity_id
_entity_poly.type
_entity_poly.pdbx_seq_one_letter_code
_entity_poly.pdbx_strand_id
1 'polypeptide(L)'
;MRHVEEEFRYYNVGVLMASNLNYPFDLERCGPAVDMALEEVNEKFLAQHRIKLLKVQKSGVLAPGLASDMHFVSDVIAFIGPACLFALEPVARLAAYWNTPIITGMGDQPPSEGELSVTSRILGRYNPSNKTDSAGILKDKSKYPTLTRMSYCQCRLKKVFSSIFHQFGWKHIALILDRSDLFSLTVGEY
;
A
#
# COMPACT_ATOMS: atom_id res chain seq x y z
N MET A 1 39.33 22.84 -22.35
CA MET A 1 38.19 22.85 -21.40
C MET A 1 38.13 21.48 -20.75
N ARG A 2 38.26 21.40 -19.42
CA ARG A 2 38.09 20.12 -18.71
C ARG A 2 36.59 19.86 -18.64
N HIS A 3 36.14 18.80 -19.28
CA HIS A 3 34.83 18.22 -18.97
C HIS A 3 34.90 17.76 -17.52
N VAL A 4 34.22 18.45 -16.63
CA VAL A 4 33.94 17.94 -15.29
C VAL A 4 32.89 16.86 -15.52
N GLU A 5 33.27 15.59 -15.38
CA GLU A 5 32.29 14.51 -15.28
C GLU A 5 31.39 14.82 -14.08
N GLU A 6 30.10 15.03 -14.30
CA GLU A 6 29.15 15.23 -13.21
C GLU A 6 29.01 13.91 -12.45
N GLU A 7 29.68 13.80 -11.31
CA GLU A 7 29.56 12.66 -10.42
C GLU A 7 28.23 12.75 -9.66
N PHE A 8 27.21 12.03 -10.16
CA PHE A 8 25.92 11.96 -9.50
C PHE A 8 25.98 11.08 -8.24
N ARG A 9 25.35 11.53 -7.15
CA ARG A 9 25.10 10.68 -5.98
C ARG A 9 23.82 9.88 -6.16
N TYR A 10 23.93 8.55 -6.10
CA TYR A 10 22.80 7.65 -6.28
C TYR A 10 22.16 7.22 -4.96
N TYR A 11 20.83 7.12 -4.94
CA TYR A 11 20.06 6.56 -3.84
C TYR A 11 19.17 5.41 -4.32
N ASN A 12 19.09 4.35 -3.53
CA ASN A 12 18.26 3.20 -3.85
C ASN A 12 16.86 3.38 -3.26
N VAL A 13 15.83 3.11 -4.04
CA VAL A 13 14.43 3.09 -3.59
C VAL A 13 13.86 1.71 -3.89
N GLY A 14 13.33 1.05 -2.86
CA GLY A 14 12.73 -0.26 -2.96
C GLY A 14 11.31 -0.19 -3.53
N VAL A 15 10.99 -1.05 -4.49
CA VAL A 15 9.65 -1.16 -5.06
C VAL A 15 9.15 -2.57 -4.85
N LEU A 16 8.15 -2.71 -3.97
CA LEU A 16 7.51 -3.97 -3.63
C LEU A 16 6.15 -4.02 -4.28
N MET A 17 5.99 -4.83 -5.32
CA MET A 17 4.70 -5.03 -5.98
C MET A 17 4.49 -6.51 -6.30
N ALA A 18 3.24 -6.96 -6.23
CA ALA A 18 2.88 -8.26 -6.75
C ALA A 18 2.87 -8.24 -8.28
N SER A 19 3.06 -9.40 -8.89
CA SER A 19 3.01 -9.59 -10.34
C SER A 19 2.27 -10.89 -10.66
N ASN A 20 1.79 -11.04 -11.89
CA ASN A 20 1.07 -12.22 -12.38
C ASN A 20 -0.20 -12.60 -11.59
N LEU A 21 -0.91 -11.65 -10.98
CA LEU A 21 -2.18 -11.90 -10.28
C LEU A 21 -3.41 -11.47 -11.09
N ASN A 22 -3.20 -10.90 -12.28
CA ASN A 22 -4.22 -10.28 -13.14
C ASN A 22 -5.01 -9.15 -12.46
N TYR A 23 -4.47 -8.56 -11.40
CA TYR A 23 -5.09 -7.44 -10.71
C TYR A 23 -4.77 -6.11 -11.40
N PRO A 24 -5.64 -5.08 -11.26
CA PRO A 24 -5.41 -3.78 -11.87
C PRO A 24 -4.17 -3.06 -11.36
N PHE A 25 -3.63 -3.46 -10.21
CA PHE A 25 -2.47 -2.85 -9.54
C PHE A 25 -1.21 -3.72 -9.57
N ASP A 26 -1.19 -4.76 -10.40
CA ASP A 26 0.00 -5.59 -10.60
C ASP A 26 1.13 -4.76 -11.21
N LEU A 27 2.38 -5.20 -10.99
CA LEU A 27 3.55 -4.52 -11.51
C LEU A 27 3.50 -4.37 -13.04
N GLU A 28 2.91 -5.30 -13.77
CA GLU A 28 2.77 -5.23 -15.22
C GLU A 28 1.91 -4.04 -15.68
N ARG A 29 0.99 -3.58 -14.81
CA ARG A 29 0.11 -2.44 -15.09
C ARG A 29 0.62 -1.14 -14.47
N CYS A 30 1.17 -1.19 -13.26
CA CYS A 30 1.65 -0.01 -12.53
C CYS A 30 3.14 0.30 -12.74
N GLY A 31 3.95 -0.71 -13.06
CA GLY A 31 5.40 -0.61 -13.25
C GLY A 31 5.83 0.42 -14.28
N PRO A 32 5.19 0.50 -15.48
CA PRO A 32 5.53 1.51 -16.48
C PRO A 32 5.32 2.95 -15.98
N ALA A 33 4.28 3.19 -15.17
CA ALA A 33 4.07 4.51 -14.57
C ALA A 33 5.18 4.88 -13.58
N VAL A 34 5.69 3.90 -12.83
CA VAL A 34 6.83 4.11 -11.92
C VAL A 34 8.13 4.36 -12.70
N ASP A 35 8.33 3.69 -13.85
CA ASP A 35 9.49 3.93 -14.71
C ASP A 35 9.48 5.34 -15.32
N MET A 36 8.35 5.78 -15.86
CA MET A 36 8.20 7.15 -16.36
C MET A 36 8.45 8.20 -15.26
N ALA A 37 7.98 7.93 -14.04
CA ALA A 37 8.24 8.81 -12.90
C ALA A 37 9.74 8.87 -12.53
N LEU A 38 10.46 7.74 -12.64
CA LEU A 38 11.90 7.70 -12.37
C LEU A 38 12.68 8.55 -13.37
N GLU A 39 12.35 8.42 -14.66
CA GLU A 39 12.97 9.19 -15.74
C GLU A 39 12.76 10.70 -15.51
N GLU A 40 11.51 11.11 -15.31
CA GLU A 40 11.14 12.50 -15.04
C GLU A 40 11.87 13.07 -13.81
N VAL A 41 11.92 12.33 -12.70
CA VAL A 41 12.60 12.77 -11.46
C VAL A 41 14.09 12.93 -11.65
N ASN A 42 14.73 11.93 -12.28
CA ASN A 42 16.17 11.95 -12.50
C ASN A 42 16.60 13.03 -13.49
N GLU A 43 15.79 13.35 -14.50
CA GLU A 43 16.15 14.33 -15.53
C GLU A 43 15.81 15.77 -15.15
N LYS A 44 14.68 16.00 -14.50
CA LYS A 44 14.13 17.36 -14.33
C LYS A 44 14.20 17.88 -12.90
N PHE A 45 14.11 17.00 -11.91
CA PHE A 45 13.90 17.39 -10.52
C PHE A 45 15.12 17.20 -9.63
N LEU A 46 16.05 16.32 -10.00
CA LEU A 46 17.27 16.08 -9.24
C LEU A 46 18.48 16.67 -9.95
N ALA A 47 19.15 17.62 -9.29
CA ALA A 47 20.38 18.21 -9.80
C ALA A 47 21.55 17.20 -9.75
N GLN A 48 22.32 17.18 -8.65
CA GLN A 48 23.49 16.30 -8.48
C GLN A 48 23.13 14.91 -7.90
N HIS A 49 21.85 14.56 -7.91
CA HIS A 49 21.33 13.34 -7.30
C HIS A 49 20.61 12.49 -8.32
N ARG A 50 20.60 11.17 -8.11
CA ARG A 50 19.84 10.23 -8.94
C ARG A 50 19.23 9.15 -8.06
N ILE A 51 18.09 8.63 -8.49
CA ILE A 51 17.42 7.48 -7.88
C ILE A 51 17.64 6.25 -8.75
N LYS A 52 17.84 5.11 -8.09
CA LYS A 52 17.78 3.77 -8.68
C LYS A 52 16.63 3.00 -8.05
N LEU A 53 15.79 2.40 -8.87
CA LEU A 53 14.70 1.57 -8.38
C LEU A 53 15.15 0.12 -8.26
N LEU A 54 14.89 -0.49 -7.11
CA LEU A 54 15.07 -1.92 -6.86
C LEU A 54 13.69 -2.57 -6.83
N LYS A 55 13.28 -3.11 -7.98
CA LYS A 55 11.96 -3.72 -8.16
C LYS A 55 12.02 -5.20 -7.82
N VAL A 56 11.17 -5.65 -6.89
CA VAL A 56 10.98 -7.07 -6.60
C VAL A 56 9.54 -7.48 -6.83
N GLN A 57 9.39 -8.61 -7.52
CA GLN A 57 8.14 -9.23 -7.95
C GLN A 57 7.92 -10.55 -7.23
N LYS A 58 7.27 -10.52 -6.06
CA LYS A 58 7.01 -11.74 -5.27
C LYS A 58 5.69 -11.62 -4.50
N SER A 59 5.14 -12.79 -4.13
CA SER A 59 3.90 -12.93 -3.37
C SER A 59 3.98 -12.26 -1.99
N GLY A 60 2.81 -11.95 -1.42
CA GLY A 60 2.71 -11.12 -0.21
C GLY A 60 3.41 -11.70 1.02
N VAL A 61 3.54 -13.03 1.12
CA VAL A 61 4.17 -13.73 2.25
C VAL A 61 5.66 -13.40 2.39
N LEU A 62 6.37 -13.21 1.28
CA LEU A 62 7.82 -12.94 1.30
C LEU A 62 8.15 -11.45 1.44
N ALA A 63 7.16 -10.57 1.32
CA ALA A 63 7.36 -9.12 1.29
C ALA A 63 8.15 -8.56 2.49
N PRO A 64 7.92 -9.00 3.75
CA PRO A 64 8.71 -8.50 4.89
C PRO A 64 10.19 -8.90 4.83
N GLY A 65 10.48 -10.13 4.40
CA GLY A 65 11.86 -10.60 4.22
C GLY A 65 12.58 -9.81 3.13
N LEU A 66 11.92 -9.62 1.99
CA LEU A 66 12.46 -8.84 0.87
C LEU A 66 12.66 -7.36 1.24
N ALA A 67 11.75 -6.77 2.01
CA ALA A 67 11.91 -5.42 2.54
C ALA A 67 13.14 -5.32 3.46
N SER A 68 13.39 -6.36 4.26
CA SER A 68 14.57 -6.45 5.13
C SER A 68 15.86 -6.55 4.32
N ASP A 69 15.89 -7.37 3.27
CA ASP A 69 17.04 -7.46 2.37
C ASP A 69 17.30 -6.12 1.66
N MET A 70 16.24 -5.45 1.19
CA MET A 70 16.37 -4.12 0.60
C MET A 70 16.95 -3.10 1.59
N HIS A 71 16.52 -3.12 2.85
CA HIS A 71 17.00 -2.19 3.87
C HIS A 71 18.45 -2.47 4.26
N PHE A 72 18.77 -3.71 4.65
CA PHE A 72 20.08 -4.04 5.23
C PHE A 72 21.17 -4.33 4.18
N VAL A 73 20.80 -4.85 3.01
CA VAL A 73 21.77 -5.24 1.97
C VAL A 73 21.86 -4.18 0.88
N SER A 74 20.70 -3.66 0.45
CA SER A 74 20.65 -2.71 -0.68
C SER A 74 20.62 -1.24 -0.26
N ASP A 75 20.60 -0.93 1.03
CA ASP A 75 20.57 0.43 1.59
C ASP A 75 19.48 1.32 0.94
N VAL A 76 18.25 0.80 0.87
CA VAL A 76 17.13 1.61 0.34
C VAL A 76 16.75 2.71 1.31
N ILE A 77 16.55 3.91 0.77
CA ILE A 77 16.17 5.08 1.56
C ILE A 77 14.65 5.25 1.69
N ALA A 78 13.87 4.52 0.89
CA ALA A 78 12.42 4.58 0.85
C ALA A 78 11.81 3.33 0.20
N PHE A 79 10.53 3.09 0.47
CA PHE A 79 9.73 2.04 -0.16
C PHE A 79 8.55 2.60 -0.95
N ILE A 80 8.27 2.00 -2.11
CA ILE A 80 7.05 2.17 -2.89
C ILE A 80 6.28 0.83 -2.89
N GLY A 81 5.00 0.89 -2.52
CA GLY A 81 4.17 -0.28 -2.28
C GLY A 81 4.49 -0.96 -0.94
N PRO A 82 3.96 -2.18 -0.70
CA PRO A 82 3.06 -2.92 -1.58
C PRO A 82 1.61 -2.44 -1.56
N ALA A 83 0.83 -2.88 -2.55
CA ALA A 83 -0.59 -2.53 -2.71
C ALA A 83 -1.54 -3.41 -1.86
N CYS A 84 -1.21 -4.70 -1.71
CA CYS A 84 -1.98 -5.64 -0.89
C CYS A 84 -1.80 -5.34 0.61
N LEU A 85 -2.89 -5.25 1.38
CA LEU A 85 -2.83 -4.94 2.82
C LEU A 85 -2.02 -5.98 3.60
N PHE A 86 -2.12 -7.26 3.22
CA PHE A 86 -1.43 -8.35 3.90
C PHE A 86 0.09 -8.23 3.82
N ALA A 87 0.60 -7.78 2.67
CA ALA A 87 2.02 -7.50 2.49
C ALA A 87 2.40 -6.14 3.09
N LEU A 88 1.51 -5.15 2.98
CA LEU A 88 1.80 -3.77 3.38
C LEU A 88 1.85 -3.60 4.88
N GLU A 89 0.93 -4.20 5.63
CA GLU A 89 0.85 -4.05 7.08
C GLU A 89 2.16 -4.41 7.80
N PRO A 90 2.78 -5.59 7.57
CA PRO A 90 4.05 -5.92 8.20
C PRO A 90 5.22 -5.08 7.67
N VAL A 91 5.27 -4.80 6.36
CA VAL A 91 6.34 -3.97 5.77
C VAL A 91 6.28 -2.53 6.31
N ALA A 92 5.09 -1.97 6.49
CA ALA A 92 4.91 -0.63 7.04
C ALA A 92 5.34 -0.55 8.51
N ARG A 93 5.14 -1.61 9.31
CA ARG A 93 5.68 -1.66 10.68
C ARG A 93 7.20 -1.71 10.70
N LEU A 94 7.80 -2.53 9.83
CA LEU A 94 9.25 -2.60 9.70
C LEU A 94 9.82 -1.23 9.26
N ALA A 95 9.22 -0.61 8.25
CA ALA A 95 9.60 0.72 7.80
C ALA A 95 9.46 1.78 8.92
N ALA A 96 8.43 1.71 9.74
CA ALA A 96 8.29 2.58 10.91
C ALA A 96 9.42 2.34 11.94
N TYR A 97 9.76 1.08 12.21
CA TYR A 97 10.85 0.71 13.11
C TYR A 97 12.22 1.22 12.60
N TRP A 98 12.46 1.13 11.30
CA TRP A 98 13.68 1.64 10.65
C TRP A 98 13.65 3.15 10.38
N ASN A 99 12.56 3.84 10.73
CA ASN A 99 12.33 5.24 10.36
C ASN A 99 12.50 5.49 8.85
N THR A 100 12.10 4.52 8.02
CA THR A 100 12.17 4.59 6.56
C THR A 100 10.80 4.99 6.00
N PRO A 101 10.73 5.99 5.10
CA PRO A 101 9.49 6.39 4.46
C PRO A 101 8.95 5.29 3.55
N ILE A 102 7.63 5.08 3.58
CA ILE A 102 6.92 4.14 2.71
C ILE A 102 5.68 4.79 2.12
N ILE A 103 5.53 4.70 0.80
CA ILE A 103 4.36 5.21 0.08
C ILE A 103 3.65 4.09 -0.66
N THR A 104 2.32 4.06 -0.63
CA THR A 104 1.53 3.08 -1.38
C THR A 104 0.38 3.75 -2.12
N GLY A 105 0.10 3.26 -3.33
CA GLY A 105 -1.04 3.67 -4.14
C GLY A 105 -2.37 3.08 -3.68
N MET A 106 -2.34 1.99 -2.88
CA MET A 106 -3.53 1.23 -2.47
C MET A 106 -3.48 0.93 -0.96
N GLY A 107 -3.52 -0.31 -0.49
CA GLY A 107 -3.36 -0.64 0.94
C GLY A 107 -4.66 -0.92 1.70
N ASP A 108 -5.73 -1.23 1.00
CA ASP A 108 -7.06 -1.61 1.51
C ASP A 108 -7.52 -2.97 0.97
N GLN A 109 -6.69 -3.64 0.15
CA GLN A 109 -7.05 -4.92 -0.42
C GLN A 109 -6.89 -6.06 0.59
N PRO A 110 -7.92 -6.89 0.77
CA PRO A 110 -7.81 -8.13 1.52
C PRO A 110 -7.04 -9.26 0.82
N PRO A 111 -6.48 -10.25 1.56
CA PRO A 111 -5.90 -11.45 0.95
C PRO A 111 -6.90 -12.21 0.06
N SER A 112 -6.40 -12.84 -1.00
CA SER A 112 -7.19 -13.75 -1.84
C SER A 112 -7.48 -15.07 -1.10
N GLU A 113 -8.53 -15.77 -1.50
CA GLU A 113 -9.01 -17.05 -0.93
C GLU A 113 -7.95 -18.19 -0.90
N GLY A 114 -6.77 -18.01 -1.50
CA GLY A 114 -5.64 -18.96 -1.47
C GLY A 114 -4.46 -18.55 -0.60
N GLU A 115 -4.39 -17.30 -0.11
CA GLU A 115 -3.30 -16.78 0.74
C GLU A 115 -3.73 -16.63 2.21
N LEU A 116 -4.81 -17.31 2.61
CA LEU A 116 -5.30 -17.42 3.99
C LEU A 116 -4.30 -18.23 4.86
N SER A 117 -3.10 -17.70 5.03
CA SER A 117 -2.16 -18.10 6.07
C SER A 117 -2.76 -17.78 7.44
N VAL A 118 -2.30 -18.52 8.45
CA VAL A 118 -2.76 -18.57 9.85
C VAL A 118 -3.05 -17.19 10.48
N THR A 119 -2.42 -16.14 9.96
CA THR A 119 -2.63 -14.72 10.30
C THR A 119 -4.07 -14.23 10.11
N SER A 120 -4.83 -14.73 9.13
CA SER A 120 -6.23 -14.30 8.92
C SER A 120 -7.16 -14.78 10.05
N ARG A 121 -6.86 -15.91 10.70
CA ARG A 121 -7.58 -16.36 11.92
C ARG A 121 -7.19 -15.56 13.16
N ILE A 122 -5.99 -14.96 13.19
CA ILE A 122 -5.53 -14.11 14.30
C ILE A 122 -6.15 -12.71 14.18
N LEU A 123 -6.26 -12.17 12.96
CA LEU A 123 -6.96 -10.90 12.73
C LEU A 123 -8.46 -10.99 13.06
N GLY A 124 -9.10 -12.13 12.77
CA GLY A 124 -10.50 -12.38 13.12
C GLY A 124 -10.79 -12.55 14.62
N ARG A 125 -9.77 -12.55 15.49
CA ARG A 125 -9.93 -12.61 16.96
C ARG A 125 -9.86 -11.24 17.64
N TYR A 126 -9.85 -10.15 16.89
CA TYR A 126 -9.76 -8.80 17.49
C TYR A 126 -11.12 -8.32 18.04
N ASN A 127 -11.25 -8.49 19.35
CA ASN A 127 -12.15 -7.90 20.34
C ASN A 127 -13.32 -6.97 19.85
N PRO A 128 -14.60 -7.36 20.02
CA PRO A 128 -15.77 -6.58 19.59
C PRO A 128 -16.10 -5.36 20.49
N SER A 129 -15.28 -5.07 21.51
CA SER A 129 -15.60 -4.04 22.52
C SER A 129 -15.07 -2.63 22.23
N ASN A 130 -14.23 -2.44 21.21
CA ASN A 130 -13.75 -1.12 20.86
C ASN A 130 -14.48 -0.62 19.61
N LYS A 131 -15.32 0.40 19.80
CA LYS A 131 -15.86 1.26 18.75
C LYS A 131 -14.69 1.95 18.03
N THR A 132 -13.98 1.22 17.16
CA THR A 132 -12.99 1.82 16.29
C THR A 132 -13.74 2.43 15.13
N ASP A 133 -13.65 3.76 15.00
CA ASP A 133 -13.98 4.49 13.79
C ASP A 133 -13.67 3.63 12.55
N SER A 134 -14.59 3.57 11.60
CA SER A 134 -14.51 2.81 10.34
C SER A 134 -13.32 3.19 9.44
N ALA A 135 -12.36 3.97 9.93
CA ALA A 135 -11.16 4.36 9.23
C ALA A 135 -10.13 3.22 9.32
N GLY A 136 -9.86 2.58 8.18
CA GLY A 136 -9.05 1.37 8.09
C GLY A 136 -7.73 1.41 8.88
N ILE A 137 -7.29 0.21 9.30
CA ILE A 137 -6.16 -0.07 10.22
C ILE A 137 -4.92 0.81 10.03
N LEU A 138 -4.58 1.17 8.79
CA LEU A 138 -3.41 1.97 8.43
C LEU A 138 -3.51 3.48 8.77
N LYS A 139 -4.66 3.97 9.27
CA LYS A 139 -4.82 5.37 9.68
C LYS A 139 -4.06 5.68 10.98
N ASP A 140 -3.84 4.67 11.83
CA ASP A 140 -3.21 4.85 13.13
C ASP A 140 -1.73 5.25 12.99
N LYS A 141 -1.44 6.56 13.06
CA LYS A 141 -0.07 7.10 12.95
C LYS A 141 0.81 6.82 14.16
N SER A 142 0.24 6.34 15.27
CA SER A 142 1.07 5.82 16.37
C SER A 142 1.75 4.50 15.96
N LYS A 143 1.13 3.73 15.07
CA LYS A 143 1.65 2.45 14.55
C LYS A 143 2.33 2.57 13.20
N TYR A 144 1.85 3.47 12.33
CA TYR A 144 2.34 3.65 10.96
C TYR A 144 2.77 5.10 10.69
N PRO A 145 3.73 5.65 11.46
CA PRO A 145 4.14 7.06 11.37
C PRO A 145 4.77 7.42 10.02
N THR A 146 5.48 6.48 9.37
CA THR A 146 6.21 6.73 8.11
C THR A 146 5.42 6.36 6.85
N LEU A 147 4.22 5.81 7.01
CA LEU A 147 3.38 5.34 5.90
C LEU A 147 2.56 6.48 5.30
N THR A 148 2.67 6.70 4.00
CA THR A 148 1.80 7.57 3.23
C THR A 148 0.99 6.76 2.23
N ARG A 149 -0.32 7.02 2.16
CA ARG A 149 -1.22 6.34 1.24
C ARG A 149 -1.83 7.35 0.28
N MET A 150 -1.80 7.05 -1.01
CA MET A 150 -2.38 7.92 -2.05
C MET A 150 -3.83 7.57 -2.40
N SER A 151 -4.29 6.36 -2.10
CA SER A 151 -5.70 5.97 -2.29
C SER A 151 -6.65 6.56 -1.25
N TYR A 152 -7.88 6.79 -1.71
CA TYR A 152 -9.01 7.10 -0.83
C TYR A 152 -9.28 5.94 0.13
N CYS A 153 -9.91 6.26 1.26
CA CYS A 153 -10.42 5.21 2.15
C CYS A 153 -11.77 4.73 1.63
N GLN A 154 -11.96 3.42 1.45
CA GLN A 154 -13.28 2.83 1.15
C GLN A 154 -14.35 3.27 2.16
N CYS A 155 -13.96 3.57 3.39
CA CYS A 155 -14.82 4.13 4.41
C CYS A 155 -15.49 5.47 4.05
N ARG A 156 -15.07 6.15 2.96
CA ARG A 156 -15.73 7.35 2.43
C ARG A 156 -16.94 7.02 1.56
N LEU A 157 -17.09 5.79 1.06
CA LEU A 157 -18.24 5.37 0.25
C LEU A 157 -19.56 5.56 1.03
N LYS A 158 -19.58 5.32 2.34
CA LYS A 158 -20.76 5.57 3.18
C LYS A 158 -21.26 7.02 3.10
N LYS A 159 -20.35 7.99 2.96
CA LYS A 159 -20.70 9.40 2.80
C LYS A 159 -21.30 9.66 1.43
N VAL A 160 -20.74 9.05 0.38
CA VAL A 160 -21.26 9.15 -0.99
C VAL A 160 -22.69 8.60 -1.06
N PHE A 161 -22.90 7.38 -0.58
CA PHE A 161 -24.22 6.75 -0.57
C PHE A 161 -25.21 7.53 0.30
N SER A 162 -24.80 7.96 1.50
CA SER A 162 -25.64 8.82 2.36
C SER A 162 -26.08 10.10 1.63
N SER A 163 -25.18 10.79 0.94
CA SER A 163 -25.53 11.98 0.16
C SER A 163 -26.51 11.68 -0.97
N ILE A 164 -26.36 10.56 -1.68
CA ILE A 164 -27.29 10.13 -2.73
C ILE A 164 -28.69 9.88 -2.14
N PHE A 165 -28.76 9.15 -1.02
CA PHE A 165 -30.03 8.84 -0.37
C PHE A 165 -30.76 10.12 0.07
N HIS A 166 -30.03 11.09 0.60
CA HIS A 166 -30.60 12.40 0.96
C HIS A 166 -31.06 13.19 -0.26
N GLN A 167 -30.25 13.25 -1.33
CA GLN A 167 -30.56 14.01 -2.54
C GLN A 167 -31.84 13.55 -3.23
N PHE A 168 -32.07 12.23 -3.29
CA PHE A 168 -33.23 11.65 -3.97
C PHE A 168 -34.36 11.22 -3.01
N GLY A 169 -34.23 11.48 -1.72
CA GLY A 169 -35.25 11.14 -0.72
C GLY A 169 -35.47 9.63 -0.53
N TRP A 170 -34.46 8.79 -0.80
CA TRP A 170 -34.56 7.35 -0.64
C TRP A 170 -34.53 6.96 0.84
N LYS A 171 -35.59 6.30 1.31
CA LYS A 171 -35.77 5.93 2.73
C LYS A 171 -35.74 4.42 3.01
N HIS A 172 -35.86 3.60 1.97
CA HIS A 172 -35.89 2.14 2.07
C HIS A 172 -34.74 1.58 1.23
N ILE A 173 -33.73 1.00 1.90
CA ILE A 173 -32.50 0.53 1.28
C ILE A 173 -32.29 -0.92 1.69
N ALA A 174 -31.94 -1.77 0.74
CA ALA A 174 -31.51 -3.14 0.98
C ALA A 174 -30.02 -3.25 0.62
N LEU A 175 -29.25 -3.96 1.45
CA LEU A 175 -27.83 -4.22 1.22
C LEU A 175 -27.64 -5.72 0.99
N ILE A 176 -27.05 -6.07 -0.15
CA ILE A 176 -26.65 -7.43 -0.46
C ILE A 176 -25.13 -7.48 -0.37
N LEU A 177 -24.62 -8.40 0.43
CA LEU A 177 -23.19 -8.55 0.69
C LEU A 177 -22.76 -9.97 0.34
N ASP A 178 -21.66 -10.09 -0.38
CA ASP A 178 -20.96 -11.36 -0.54
C ASP A 178 -20.06 -11.59 0.67
N ARG A 179 -20.39 -12.57 1.50
CA ARG A 179 -19.60 -12.88 2.71
C ARG A 179 -18.27 -13.57 2.40
N SER A 180 -18.05 -14.04 1.18
CA SER A 180 -16.75 -14.54 0.74
C SER A 180 -15.79 -13.41 0.36
N ASP A 181 -16.32 -12.24 0.01
CA ASP A 181 -15.51 -11.06 -0.25
C ASP A 181 -15.11 -10.39 1.07
N LEU A 182 -13.82 -10.31 1.37
CA LEU A 182 -13.34 -9.68 2.61
C LEU A 182 -13.72 -8.19 2.70
N PHE A 183 -14.03 -7.52 1.58
CA PHE A 183 -14.54 -6.14 1.61
C PHE A 183 -15.89 -6.07 2.35
N SER A 184 -16.68 -7.14 2.34
CA SER A 184 -17.96 -7.22 3.07
C SER A 184 -17.79 -7.15 4.58
N LEU A 185 -16.65 -7.57 5.13
CA LEU A 185 -16.36 -7.48 6.58
C LEU A 185 -16.13 -6.03 7.04
N THR A 186 -15.73 -5.13 6.15
CA THR A 186 -15.52 -3.71 6.49
C THR A 186 -16.73 -2.81 6.24
N VAL A 187 -17.66 -3.25 5.38
CA VAL A 187 -18.87 -2.50 5.01
C VAL A 187 -20.12 -3.09 5.65
N GLY A 188 -20.10 -4.37 6.07
CA GLY A 188 -21.25 -5.10 6.59
C GLY A 188 -21.41 -5.10 8.10
N GLU A 189 -20.45 -4.58 8.87
CA GLU A 189 -20.63 -4.42 10.31
C GLU A 189 -21.40 -3.12 10.61
N TYR A 190 -22.73 -3.24 10.64
CA TYR A 190 -23.66 -2.27 11.19
C TYR A 190 -24.60 -2.95 12.18
#